data_AF-A0A182E2P3-F1
#
_entry.id   AF-A0A182E2P3-F1
#
_cell.length_a   1.000
_cell.length_b   1.000
_cell.length_c   1.000
_cell.angle_alpha   90.00
_cell.angle_beta   90.00
_cell.angle_gamma   90.00
#
_symmetry.space_group_name_H-M   'P 1'
#
loop_
_entity.id
_entity.type
_entity.pdbx_description
1 polymer ?
#
loop_
_entity_poly.entity_id
_entity_poly.type
_entity_poly.pdbx_seq_one_letter_code
_entity_poly.pdbx_strand_id
1 'polypeptide(L)'
;MFEEGASEEDLEREQAERREYVKNIGIEYRFGCYEEKRPDSCQLLGEYMEAIEQNFKTAYNLFKTNCEERGFPRSCFKYAMYLLAGKECERSLKKMIGPLEKSCEANMPEGCRFLSLVHWNGEKDRQPNSELAEKYMKK
;
A
#
# COMPACT_ATOMS: atom_id res chain seq x y z
N MET A 1 -22.79 -27.79 33.33
CA MET A 1 -22.08 -26.51 33.16
C MET A 1 -21.79 -26.38 31.68
N PHE A 2 -22.78 -25.92 30.92
CA PHE A 2 -22.65 -25.62 29.50
C PHE A 2 -22.69 -24.10 29.40
N GLU A 3 -21.69 -23.52 28.74
CA GLU A 3 -21.55 -22.08 28.55
C GLU A 3 -22.83 -21.51 27.94
N GLU A 4 -23.37 -20.46 28.57
CA GLU A 4 -24.40 -19.62 27.95
C GLU A 4 -23.75 -18.96 26.73
N GLY A 5 -24.15 -19.40 25.53
CA GLY A 5 -23.75 -18.74 24.29
C GLY A 5 -24.25 -17.29 24.28
N ALA A 6 -23.42 -16.37 23.81
CA ALA A 6 -23.79 -14.96 23.67
C ALA A 6 -25.10 -14.82 22.87
N SER A 7 -26.01 -13.96 23.35
CA SER A 7 -27.27 -13.71 22.65
C SER A 7 -27.05 -12.95 21.33
N GLU A 8 -28.02 -12.98 20.42
CA GLU A 8 -27.97 -12.22 19.17
C GLU A 8 -27.75 -10.71 19.43
N GLU A 9 -28.43 -10.16 20.44
CA GLU A 9 -28.27 -8.77 20.88
C GLU A 9 -26.85 -8.47 21.40
N ASP A 10 -26.24 -9.41 22.13
CA ASP A 10 -24.85 -9.27 22.60
C ASP A 10 -23.87 -9.23 21.42
N LEU A 11 -24.06 -10.11 20.44
CA LEU A 11 -23.23 -10.16 19.23
C LEU A 11 -23.37 -8.86 18.40
N GLU A 12 -24.58 -8.32 18.28
CA GLU A 12 -24.83 -7.06 17.58
C GLU A 12 -24.17 -5.87 18.27
N ARG A 13 -24.27 -5.79 19.61
CA ARG A 13 -23.60 -4.76 20.41
C ARG A 13 -22.09 -4.82 20.24
N GLU A 14 -21.49 -6.00 20.37
CA GLU A 14 -20.05 -6.16 20.16
C GLU A 14 -19.62 -5.77 18.73
N GLN A 15 -20.41 -6.14 17.72
CA GLN A 15 -20.11 -5.72 16.34
C GLN A 15 -20.20 -4.20 16.18
N ALA A 16 -21.16 -3.54 16.83
CA ALA A 16 -21.28 -2.09 16.80
C ALA A 16 -20.07 -1.40 17.45
N GLU A 17 -19.63 -1.87 18.62
CA GLU A 17 -18.43 -1.37 19.31
C GLU A 17 -17.18 -1.54 18.43
N ARG A 18 -17.02 -2.71 17.79
CA ARG A 18 -15.91 -2.94 16.85
C ARG A 18 -15.95 -1.99 15.66
N ARG A 19 -17.13 -1.73 15.08
CA ARG A 19 -17.29 -0.76 13.98
C ARG A 19 -16.92 0.65 14.40
N GLU A 20 -17.34 1.06 15.59
CA GLU A 20 -17.01 2.38 16.15
C GLU A 20 -15.51 2.52 16.40
N TYR A 21 -14.87 1.50 16.98
CA TYR A 21 -13.43 1.48 17.20
C TYR A 21 -12.65 1.64 15.88
N VAL A 22 -13.02 0.88 14.84
CA VAL A 22 -12.39 0.98 13.51
C VAL A 22 -12.58 2.38 12.92
N LYS A 23 -13.77 2.98 13.07
CA LYS A 23 -14.03 4.34 12.62
C LYS A 23 -13.16 5.38 13.34
N ASN A 24 -12.98 5.23 14.65
CA ASN A 24 -12.15 6.13 15.46
C ASN A 24 -10.67 6.05 15.06
N ILE A 25 -10.15 4.84 14.80
CA ILE A 25 -8.82 4.65 14.21
C ILE A 25 -8.70 5.40 12.87
N GLY A 26 -9.73 5.32 12.03
CA GLY A 26 -9.77 6.05 10.76
C GLY A 26 -9.70 7.57 10.92
N ILE A 27 -10.14 8.12 12.05
CA ILE A 27 -9.99 9.56 12.39
C ILE A 27 -8.56 9.86 12.80
N GLU A 28 -7.96 9.03 13.66
CA GLU A 28 -6.56 9.18 14.10
C GLU A 28 -5.59 9.15 12.91
N TYR A 29 -5.78 8.22 11.97
CA TYR A 29 -4.95 8.14 10.76
C TYR A 29 -5.09 9.39 9.88
N ARG A 30 -6.28 9.98 9.78
CA ARG A 30 -6.49 11.25 9.05
C ARG A 30 -5.79 12.40 9.73
N PHE A 31 -5.93 12.51 11.04
CA PHE A 31 -5.25 13.56 11.80
C PHE A 31 -3.72 13.43 11.66
N GLY A 32 -3.17 12.23 11.87
CA GLY A 32 -1.73 12.00 11.73
C GLY A 32 -1.21 12.25 10.31
N CYS A 33 -1.98 11.88 9.27
CA CYS A 33 -1.55 12.11 7.89
C CYS A 33 -1.70 13.57 7.45
N TYR A 34 -2.85 14.20 7.73
CA TYR A 34 -3.19 15.51 7.17
C TYR A 34 -2.75 16.67 8.05
N GLU A 35 -2.80 16.54 9.38
CA GLU A 35 -2.40 17.61 10.31
C GLU A 35 -0.94 17.45 10.72
N GLU A 36 -0.55 16.26 11.17
CA GLU A 36 0.82 16.00 11.64
C GLU A 36 1.81 15.67 10.50
N LYS A 37 1.29 15.44 9.28
CA LYS A 37 2.06 15.08 8.07
C LYS A 37 2.95 13.85 8.25
N ARG A 38 2.60 12.94 9.15
CA ARG A 38 3.34 11.73 9.47
C ARG A 38 3.27 10.70 8.32
N PRO A 39 4.42 10.27 7.75
CA PRO A 39 4.44 9.30 6.65
C PRO A 39 3.80 7.95 7.00
N ASP A 40 4.03 7.46 8.22
CA ASP A 40 3.44 6.23 8.76
C ASP A 40 1.91 6.33 8.87
N SER A 41 1.39 7.47 9.33
CA SER A 41 -0.05 7.70 9.41
C SER A 41 -0.68 7.80 8.02
N CYS A 42 -0.02 8.41 7.05
CA CYS A 42 -0.49 8.40 5.66
C CYS A 42 -0.50 7.00 5.03
N GLN A 43 0.48 6.15 5.35
CA GLN A 43 0.45 4.75 4.95
C GLN A 43 -0.78 4.04 5.53
N LEU A 44 -1.00 4.17 6.84
CA LEU A 44 -2.13 3.53 7.54
C LEU A 44 -3.47 4.04 7.03
N LEU A 45 -3.59 5.33 6.75
CA LEU A 45 -4.78 5.90 6.13
C LEU A 45 -5.03 5.32 4.73
N GLY A 46 -3.97 5.16 3.92
CA GLY A 46 -4.08 4.53 2.61
C GLY A 46 -4.60 3.09 2.70
N GLU A 47 -4.11 2.33 3.67
CA GLU A 47 -4.55 0.94 3.91
C GLU A 47 -5.97 0.87 4.45
N TYR A 48 -6.34 1.79 5.35
CA TYR A 48 -7.72 1.94 5.82
C TYR A 48 -8.67 2.23 4.66
N MET A 49 -8.30 3.16 3.76
CA MET A 49 -9.09 3.47 2.57
C MET A 49 -9.21 2.29 1.61
N GLU A 50 -8.15 1.50 1.44
CA GLU A 50 -8.12 0.34 0.55
C GLU A 50 -8.94 -0.85 1.10
N ALA A 51 -8.74 -1.19 2.38
CA ALA A 51 -9.26 -2.42 2.96
C ALA A 51 -10.59 -2.26 3.70
N ILE A 52 -10.83 -1.11 4.33
CA ILE A 52 -12.02 -0.87 5.17
C ILE A 52 -13.08 -0.11 4.38
N GLU A 53 -12.71 1.05 3.83
CA GLU A 53 -13.66 1.90 3.07
C GLU A 53 -13.81 1.44 1.61
N GLN A 54 -12.91 0.56 1.13
CA GLN A 54 -12.84 0.11 -0.26
C GLN A 54 -12.80 1.27 -1.27
N ASN A 55 -12.29 2.43 -0.85
CA ASN A 55 -12.08 3.60 -1.68
C ASN A 55 -10.68 3.56 -2.31
N PHE A 56 -10.54 2.72 -3.33
CA PHE A 56 -9.29 2.49 -4.03
C PHE A 56 -8.69 3.76 -4.65
N LYS A 57 -9.53 4.71 -5.09
CA LYS A 57 -9.08 5.97 -5.67
C LYS A 57 -8.36 6.84 -4.65
N THR A 58 -8.95 6.99 -3.45
CA THR A 58 -8.32 7.74 -2.36
C THR A 58 -7.06 7.02 -1.88
N ALA A 59 -7.10 5.70 -1.72
CA ALA A 59 -5.93 4.90 -1.32
C ALA A 59 -4.76 5.08 -2.30
N TYR A 60 -5.02 4.97 -3.61
CA TYR A 60 -4.04 5.23 -4.67
C TYR A 60 -3.38 6.61 -4.51
N ASN A 61 -4.19 7.66 -4.34
CA ASN A 61 -3.68 9.03 -4.21
C ASN A 61 -2.82 9.18 -2.94
N LEU A 62 -3.24 8.60 -1.81
CA LEU A 62 -2.47 8.61 -0.57
C LEU A 62 -1.10 7.92 -0.75
N PHE A 63 -1.07 6.72 -1.31
CA PHE A 63 0.19 6.00 -1.53
C PHE A 63 1.11 6.73 -2.52
N LYS A 64 0.53 7.26 -3.61
CA LYS A 64 1.27 8.06 -4.59
C LYS A 64 1.91 9.28 -3.93
N THR A 65 1.11 10.14 -3.30
CA THR A 65 1.59 11.36 -2.65
C THR A 65 2.60 11.05 -1.56
N ASN A 66 2.35 10.04 -0.72
CA ASN A 66 3.28 9.68 0.36
C ASN A 66 4.61 9.13 -0.17
N CYS A 67 4.60 8.42 -1.30
CA CYS A 67 5.83 7.98 -1.96
C CYS A 67 6.59 9.14 -2.63
N GLU A 68 5.87 10.00 -3.35
CA GLU A 68 6.47 11.08 -4.14
C GLU A 68 7.02 12.18 -3.24
N GLU A 69 6.26 12.62 -2.24
CA GLU A 69 6.62 13.74 -1.36
C GLU A 69 7.44 13.31 -0.14
N ARG A 70 7.14 12.15 0.47
CA ARG A 70 7.76 11.72 1.73
C ARG A 70 8.69 10.52 1.59
N GLY A 71 8.73 9.89 0.41
CA GLY A 71 9.60 8.73 0.17
C GLY A 71 9.27 7.50 1.03
N PHE A 72 8.04 7.38 1.56
CA PHE A 72 7.73 6.28 2.48
C PHE A 72 7.76 4.93 1.75
N PRO A 73 8.65 3.99 2.12
CA PRO A 73 8.95 2.81 1.29
C PRO A 73 7.74 1.93 0.99
N ARG A 74 6.92 1.65 2.01
CA ARG A 74 5.71 0.82 1.86
C ARG A 74 4.65 1.48 0.98
N SER A 75 4.56 2.82 1.01
CA SER A 75 3.68 3.57 0.11
C SER A 75 4.19 3.52 -1.32
N CYS A 76 5.51 3.59 -1.51
CA CYS A 76 6.10 3.43 -2.84
C CYS A 76 5.84 2.06 -3.44
N PHE A 77 5.94 1.00 -2.64
CA PHE A 77 5.55 -0.34 -3.09
C PHE A 77 4.07 -0.42 -3.47
N LYS A 78 3.16 0.08 -2.61
CA LYS A 78 1.72 0.11 -2.91
C LYS A 78 1.42 0.91 -4.18
N TYR A 79 2.03 2.09 -4.35
CA TYR A 79 1.89 2.89 -5.57
C TYR A 79 2.36 2.13 -6.82
N ALA A 80 3.50 1.43 -6.75
CA ALA A 80 3.96 0.56 -7.83
C ALA A 80 2.93 -0.54 -8.17
N MET A 81 2.29 -1.15 -7.18
CA MET A 81 1.27 -2.18 -7.41
C MET A 81 0.00 -1.62 -8.08
N TYR A 82 -0.39 -0.38 -7.75
CA TYR A 82 -1.46 0.29 -8.49
C TYR A 82 -1.09 0.55 -9.95
N LEU A 83 0.14 0.98 -10.23
CA LEU A 83 0.66 1.15 -11.60
C LEU A 83 0.74 -0.17 -12.37
N LEU A 84 0.95 -1.29 -11.68
CA LEU A 84 0.89 -2.63 -12.28
C LEU A 84 -0.56 -3.04 -12.60
N ALA A 85 -1.49 -2.77 -11.68
CA ALA A 85 -2.89 -3.14 -11.82
C ALA A 85 -3.62 -2.31 -12.89
N GLY A 86 -3.38 -1.01 -12.94
CA GLY A 86 -3.95 -0.11 -13.95
C GLY A 86 -5.45 0.20 -13.79
N LYS A 87 -6.04 -0.06 -12.60
CA LYS A 87 -7.47 0.20 -12.35
C LYS A 87 -7.76 1.66 -12.01
N GLU A 88 -7.01 2.23 -11.07
CA GLU A 88 -7.20 3.60 -10.58
C GLU A 88 -6.33 4.64 -11.31
N CYS A 89 -5.42 4.14 -12.15
CA CYS A 89 -4.45 4.91 -12.93
C CYS A 89 -4.11 4.15 -14.22
N GLU A 90 -3.48 4.83 -15.18
CA GLU A 90 -2.94 4.15 -16.36
C GLU A 90 -1.84 3.16 -15.97
N ARG A 91 -1.94 1.91 -16.45
CA ARG A 91 -0.92 0.89 -16.22
C ARG A 91 0.41 1.32 -16.82
N SER A 92 1.51 1.20 -16.06
CA SER A 92 2.85 1.52 -16.58
C SER A 92 3.95 0.83 -15.79
N LEU A 93 4.64 -0.15 -16.39
CA LEU A 93 5.79 -0.79 -15.75
C LEU A 93 7.02 0.14 -15.77
N LYS A 94 7.08 1.07 -16.72
CA LYS A 94 8.09 2.13 -16.73
C LYS A 94 7.96 3.07 -15.52
N LYS A 95 6.75 3.57 -15.23
CA LYS A 95 6.53 4.50 -14.11
C LYS A 95 6.73 3.82 -12.74
N MET A 96 6.50 2.50 -12.64
CA MET A 96 6.66 1.79 -11.36
C MET A 96 8.13 1.55 -10.96
N ILE A 97 9.10 1.71 -11.87
CA ILE A 97 10.54 1.51 -11.59
C ILE A 97 10.99 2.43 -10.43
N GLY A 98 10.73 3.74 -10.52
CA GLY A 98 11.17 4.69 -9.48
C GLY A 98 10.59 4.42 -8.09
N PRO A 99 9.28 4.18 -7.95
CA PRO A 99 8.70 3.75 -6.67
C PRO A 99 9.27 2.41 -6.16
N LEU A 100 9.52 1.43 -7.04
CA LEU A 100 10.14 0.17 -6.64
C LEU A 100 11.60 0.34 -6.20
N GLU A 101 12.36 1.23 -6.85
CA GLU A 101 13.73 1.58 -6.45
C GLU A 101 13.74 2.12 -5.02
N LYS A 102 12.90 3.12 -4.71
CA LYS A 102 12.75 3.66 -3.35
C LYS A 102 12.40 2.59 -2.31
N SER A 103 11.50 1.65 -2.66
CA SER A 103 11.14 0.54 -1.78
C SER A 103 12.32 -0.43 -1.57
N CYS A 104 13.03 -0.77 -2.64
CA CYS A 104 14.18 -1.67 -2.59
C CYS A 104 15.38 -1.06 -1.84
N GLU A 105 15.65 0.22 -2.01
CA GLU A 105 16.69 0.96 -1.29
C GLU A 105 16.45 0.98 0.23
N ALA A 106 15.19 0.93 0.64
CA ALA A 106 14.80 0.76 2.04
C ALA A 106 14.83 -0.71 2.51
N ASN A 107 15.48 -1.60 1.76
CA ASN A 107 15.59 -3.04 2.04
C ASN A 107 14.25 -3.77 2.14
N MET A 108 13.23 -3.34 1.39
CA MET A 108 11.99 -4.12 1.25
C MET A 108 12.18 -5.21 0.18
N PRO A 109 12.17 -6.51 0.54
CA PRO A 109 12.42 -7.59 -0.41
C PRO A 109 11.40 -7.63 -1.55
N GLU A 110 10.15 -7.25 -1.28
CA GLU A 110 9.08 -7.17 -2.28
C GLU A 110 9.41 -6.11 -3.34
N GLY A 111 9.89 -4.95 -2.93
CA GLY A 111 10.34 -3.88 -3.83
C GLY A 111 11.45 -4.37 -4.76
N CYS A 112 12.49 -4.99 -4.19
CA CYS A 112 13.62 -5.52 -4.95
C CYS A 112 13.22 -6.64 -5.92
N ARG A 113 12.38 -7.60 -5.48
CA ARG A 113 11.90 -8.69 -6.34
C ARG A 113 11.08 -8.20 -7.52
N PHE A 114 10.13 -7.27 -7.28
CA PHE A 114 9.34 -6.72 -8.39
C PHE A 114 10.20 -5.90 -9.33
N LEU A 115 11.18 -5.15 -8.82
CA LEU A 115 12.12 -4.38 -9.64
C LEU A 115 12.96 -5.30 -10.53
N SER A 116 13.47 -6.40 -9.95
CA SER A 116 14.16 -7.45 -10.70
C SER A 116 13.29 -8.00 -11.83
N LEU A 117 12.03 -8.35 -11.55
CA LEU A 117 11.12 -8.90 -12.55
C LEU A 117 10.83 -7.90 -13.67
N VAL A 118 10.64 -6.63 -13.32
CA VAL A 118 10.43 -5.55 -14.29
C VAL A 118 11.65 -5.39 -15.20
N HIS A 119 12.88 -5.50 -14.69
CA HIS A 119 14.08 -5.47 -15.53
C HIS A 119 14.28 -6.76 -16.33
N TRP A 120 13.90 -7.92 -15.81
CA TRP A 120 14.04 -9.21 -16.50
C TRP A 120 13.16 -9.31 -17.74
N ASN A 121 11.91 -8.83 -17.67
CA ASN A 121 10.95 -9.00 -18.77
C ASN A 121 11.10 -7.96 -19.88
N GLY A 122 11.59 -6.75 -19.57
CA GLY A 122 11.52 -5.61 -20.49
C GLY A 122 10.07 -5.19 -20.82
N GLU A 123 9.93 -4.21 -21.72
CA GLU A 123 8.69 -3.71 -22.31
C GLU A 123 8.91 -3.41 -23.79
N LYS A 124 7.84 -3.10 -24.54
CA LYS A 124 7.92 -2.76 -25.98
C LYS A 124 8.92 -1.63 -26.28
N ASP A 125 9.06 -0.66 -25.36
CA ASP A 125 9.96 0.49 -25.46
C ASP A 125 11.23 0.36 -24.60
N ARG A 126 11.45 -0.77 -23.92
CA ARG A 126 12.58 -0.98 -23.01
C ARG A 126 13.05 -2.43 -23.07
N GLN A 127 14.24 -2.67 -23.59
CA GLN A 127 14.78 -4.03 -23.63
C GLN A 127 14.98 -4.62 -22.22
N PRO A 128 14.85 -5.94 -22.06
CA PRO A 128 15.27 -6.66 -20.86
C PRO A 128 16.71 -6.29 -20.45
N ASN A 129 16.96 -6.27 -19.15
CA ASN A 129 18.29 -6.15 -18.58
C ASN A 129 18.48 -7.21 -17.48
N SER A 130 19.04 -8.35 -17.86
CA SER A 130 19.27 -9.49 -16.98
C SER A 130 20.30 -9.19 -15.89
N GLU A 131 21.36 -8.44 -16.21
CA GLU A 131 22.39 -8.05 -15.23
C GLU A 131 21.80 -7.22 -14.09
N LEU A 132 20.96 -6.23 -14.44
CA LEU A 132 20.29 -5.39 -13.46
C LEU A 132 19.21 -6.16 -12.69
N ALA A 133 18.51 -7.08 -13.34
CA ALA A 133 17.58 -7.98 -12.67
C ALA A 133 18.30 -8.83 -11.61
N GLU A 134 19.41 -9.49 -11.96
CA GLU A 134 20.20 -10.27 -11.01
C GLU A 134 20.74 -9.43 -9.85
N LYS A 135 21.16 -8.20 -10.12
CA LYS A 135 21.61 -7.27 -9.08
C LYS A 135 20.50 -7.01 -8.06
N TYR A 136 19.27 -6.74 -8.52
CA TYR A 136 18.14 -6.50 -7.61
C TYR A 136 17.63 -7.78 -6.95
N MET A 137 17.75 -8.94 -7.58
CA MET A 137 17.40 -10.23 -6.97
C MET A 137 18.32 -10.62 -5.81
N LYS A 138 19.59 -10.16 -5.84
CA LYS A 138 20.60 -10.41 -4.79
C LYS A 138 20.49 -9.46 -3.59
N LYS A 139 19.66 -8.43 -3.69
CA LYS A 139 19.32 -7.53 -2.56
C LYS A 139 18.18 -8.14 -1.75
#